data_AF-A0ABD0QWK0-F1
#
_entry.id   AF-A0ABD0QWK0-F1
#
_cell.length_a   1.000
_cell.length_b   1.000
_cell.length_c   1.000
_cell.angle_alpha   90.00
_cell.angle_beta   90.00
_cell.angle_gamma   90.00
#
_symmetry.space_group_name_H-M   'P 1'
#
loop_
_entity.id
_entity.type
_entity.pdbx_description
1 polymer ?
#
loop_
_entity_poly.entity_id
_entity_poly.type
_entity_poly.pdbx_seq_one_letter_code
_entity_poly.pdbx_strand_id
1 'polypeptide(L)'
;PLPEIPRIQGLVLPGSVFADCLMVVQFLRSFGKVLGMDPSEVPTLGILQEGLLNLGNSMGQVQDLLVRLLSSAVSDPGLPQGHR
;
A
#
# COMPACT_ATOMS: atom_id res chain seq x y z
N PRO A 1 27.29 13.17 16.35
CA PRO A 1 25.92 12.65 16.60
C PRO A 1 25.12 12.79 15.32
N LEU A 2 24.22 11.85 15.00
CA LEU A 2 23.31 12.05 13.86
C LEU A 2 22.33 13.20 14.17
N PRO A 3 21.91 14.01 13.18
CA PRO A 3 20.87 15.02 13.37
C PRO A 3 19.55 14.37 13.77
N GLU A 4 18.87 14.92 14.78
CA GLU A 4 17.50 14.54 15.09
C GLU A 4 16.55 15.21 14.11
N ILE A 5 15.93 14.41 13.23
CA ILE A 5 14.94 14.89 12.28
C ILE A 5 13.57 14.86 12.99
N PRO A 6 12.85 15.99 13.11
CA PRO A 6 11.57 16.02 13.78
C PRO A 6 10.54 15.18 13.03
N ARG A 7 9.68 14.46 13.77
CA ARG A 7 8.57 13.70 13.17
C ARG A 7 7.61 14.68 12.46
N ILE A 8 7.03 14.23 11.35
CA ILE A 8 5.90 14.90 10.70
C ILE A 8 4.79 15.14 11.73
N GLN A 9 4.35 16.39 11.85
CA GLN A 9 3.27 16.77 12.78
C GLN A 9 1.96 16.07 12.42
N GLY A 10 1.24 15.58 13.42
CA GLY A 10 -0.04 14.89 13.23
C GLY A 10 0.07 13.45 12.72
N LEU A 11 1.28 12.95 12.44
CA LEU A 11 1.47 11.56 12.04
C LEU A 11 1.28 10.64 13.26
N VAL A 12 0.16 9.91 13.28
CA VAL A 12 -0.16 8.94 14.33
C VAL A 12 0.67 7.66 14.16
N LEU A 13 0.84 7.19 12.93
CA LEU A 13 1.56 5.95 12.64
C LEU A 13 3.06 6.04 12.96
N PRO A 14 3.71 4.89 13.24
CA PRO A 14 5.16 4.82 13.24
C PRO A 14 5.73 5.26 11.87
N GLY A 15 6.90 5.91 11.88
CA GLY A 15 7.51 6.43 10.65
C GLY A 15 7.80 5.34 9.61
N SER A 16 8.14 4.12 10.05
CA SER A 16 8.31 2.96 9.16
C SER A 16 7.00 2.60 8.46
N VAL A 17 5.91 2.48 9.21
CA VAL A 17 4.59 2.13 8.66
C VAL A 17 4.11 3.21 7.67
N PHE A 18 4.35 4.48 7.98
CA PHE A 18 4.06 5.57 7.05
C PHE A 18 4.87 5.48 5.75
N ALA A 19 6.17 5.14 5.85
CA ALA A 19 7.01 4.91 4.69
C ALA A 19 6.53 3.70 3.87
N ASP A 20 6.08 2.63 4.53
CA ASP A 20 5.49 1.46 3.87
C ASP A 20 4.21 1.85 3.10
N CYS A 21 3.34 2.67 3.70
CA CYS A 21 2.16 3.18 2.99
C CYS A 21 2.55 4.00 1.74
N LEU A 22 3.59 4.84 1.83
CA LEU A 22 4.09 5.59 0.66
C LEU A 22 4.59 4.65 -0.44
N MET A 23 5.36 3.63 -0.07
CA MET A 23 5.84 2.60 -0.98
C MET A 23 4.68 1.90 -1.70
N VAL A 24 3.65 1.48 -0.95
CA VAL A 24 2.45 0.81 -1.51
C VAL A 24 1.71 1.75 -2.46
N VAL A 25 1.46 3.00 -2.08
CA VAL A 25 0.79 3.99 -2.95
C VAL A 25 1.57 4.24 -4.24
N GLN A 26 2.89 4.34 -4.15
CA GLN A 26 3.74 4.53 -5.33
C GLN A 26 3.69 3.30 -6.24
N PHE A 27 3.81 2.10 -5.67
CA PHE A 27 3.67 0.85 -6.41
C PHE A 27 2.33 0.78 -7.16
N LEU A 28 1.22 1.07 -6.49
CA LEU A 28 -0.12 1.04 -7.09
C LEU A 28 -0.30 2.10 -8.18
N ARG A 29 0.26 3.30 -8.02
CA ARG A 29 0.22 4.32 -9.09
C ARG A 29 1.04 3.92 -10.31
N SER A 30 2.20 3.32 -10.08
CA SER A 30 3.12 2.93 -11.16
C SER A 30 2.67 1.66 -11.89
N PHE A 31 2.13 0.67 -11.17
CA PHE A 31 1.84 -0.67 -11.69
C PHE A 31 0.37 -1.06 -11.62
N GLY A 32 -0.51 -0.23 -11.06
CA GLY A 32 -1.94 -0.56 -10.88
C GLY A 32 -2.63 -0.96 -12.19
N LYS A 33 -2.31 -0.31 -13.31
CA LYS A 33 -2.85 -0.68 -14.62
C LYS A 33 -2.47 -2.12 -15.04
N VAL A 34 -1.27 -2.57 -14.70
CA VAL A 34 -0.81 -3.95 -14.98
C VAL A 34 -1.54 -4.96 -14.10
N LEU A 35 -1.90 -4.55 -12.88
CA LEU A 35 -2.71 -5.34 -11.94
C LEU A 35 -4.23 -5.27 -12.25
N GLY A 36 -4.61 -4.67 -13.38
CA GLY A 36 -6.00 -4.50 -13.76
C GLY A 36 -6.79 -3.56 -12.84
N MET A 37 -6.11 -2.63 -12.16
CA MET A 37 -6.72 -1.61 -11.31
C MET A 37 -6.92 -0.30 -12.06
N ASP A 38 -8.09 0.32 -11.88
CA ASP A 38 -8.33 1.68 -12.37
C ASP A 38 -7.64 2.71 -11.45
N PRO A 39 -7.10 3.82 -11.97
CA PRO A 39 -6.47 4.86 -11.15
C PRO A 39 -7.38 5.44 -10.06
N SER A 40 -8.71 5.43 -10.25
CA SER A 40 -9.68 5.87 -9.24
C SER A 40 -9.82 4.90 -8.06
N GLU A 41 -9.40 3.64 -8.22
CA GLU A 41 -9.43 2.61 -7.18
C GLU A 41 -8.16 2.62 -6.31
N VAL A 42 -7.15 3.42 -6.67
CA VAL A 42 -5.91 3.54 -5.89
C VAL A 42 -6.19 4.37 -4.63
N PRO A 43 -6.03 3.81 -3.42
CA PRO A 43 -6.34 4.54 -2.21
C PRO A 43 -5.39 5.71 -2.01
N THR A 44 -5.92 6.78 -1.42
CA THR A 44 -5.08 7.88 -0.96
C THR A 44 -4.24 7.44 0.23
N LEU A 45 -3.17 8.19 0.51
CA LEU A 45 -2.37 7.94 1.71
C LEU A 45 -3.19 8.10 2.99
N GLY A 46 -4.22 8.96 3.00
CA GLY A 46 -5.15 9.07 4.13
C GLY A 46 -5.93 7.78 4.37
N ILE A 47 -6.52 7.21 3.30
CA ILE A 47 -7.30 5.97 3.37
C ILE A 47 -6.46 4.80 3.88
N LEU A 48 -5.22 4.64 3.38
CA LEU A 48 -4.34 3.58 3.89
C LEU A 48 -4.03 3.77 5.38
N GLN A 49 -3.69 4.99 5.81
CA GLN A 49 -3.36 5.25 7.21
C GLN A 49 -4.55 5.02 8.14
N GLU A 50 -5.73 5.55 7.79
CA GLU A 50 -6.96 5.35 8.54
C GLU A 50 -7.37 3.88 8.59
N GLY A 51 -7.27 3.17 7.46
CA GLY A 51 -7.61 1.76 7.39
C GLY A 51 -6.69 0.90 8.26
N LEU A 52 -5.39 1.19 8.31
CA LEU A 52 -4.45 0.50 9.22
C LEU A 52 -4.72 0.81 10.70
N LEU A 53 -5.27 2.00 11.00
CA LEU A 53 -5.69 2.38 12.34
C LEU A 53 -7.12 1.90 12.68
N ASN A 54 -7.79 1.20 11.76
CA ASN A 54 -9.19 0.78 11.87
C ASN A 54 -10.15 1.95 12.14
N LEU A 55 -9.93 3.08 11.47
CA LEU A 55 -10.75 4.29 11.60
C LEU A 55 -11.75 4.39 10.44
N GLY A 56 -13.02 4.63 10.79
CA GLY A 56 -14.09 4.87 9.82
C GLY A 56 -14.30 3.73 8.83
N ASN A 57 -14.69 4.08 7.60
CA ASN A 57 -14.96 3.11 6.53
C ASN A 57 -13.69 2.76 5.72
N SER A 58 -12.52 3.28 6.10
CA SER A 58 -11.27 3.09 5.36
C SER A 58 -10.72 1.66 5.50
N MET A 59 -11.09 0.94 6.56
CA MET A 59 -10.70 -0.46 6.78
C MET A 59 -11.16 -1.38 5.63
N GLY A 60 -12.41 -1.25 5.18
CA GLY A 60 -12.95 -2.07 4.09
C GLY A 60 -12.17 -1.87 2.78
N GLN A 61 -11.84 -0.62 2.46
CA GLN A 61 -11.05 -0.29 1.27
C GLN A 61 -9.65 -0.91 1.30
N VAL A 62 -9.00 -0.93 2.48
CA VAL A 62 -7.69 -1.59 2.65
C VAL A 62 -7.80 -3.10 2.50
N GLN A 63 -8.87 -3.71 3.02
CA GLN A 63 -9.13 -5.14 2.88
C GLN A 63 -9.38 -5.53 1.42
N ASP A 64 -10.21 -4.78 0.70
CA ASP A 64 -10.51 -5.02 -0.71
C ASP A 64 -9.24 -4.92 -1.58
N LEU A 65 -8.39 -3.92 -1.29
CA LEU A 65 -7.08 -3.80 -1.93
C LEU A 65 -6.21 -5.04 -1.68
N LEU A 66 -6.13 -5.51 -0.43
CA LEU A 66 -5.37 -6.70 -0.05
C LEU A 66 -5.85 -7.95 -0.81
N VAL A 67 -7.17 -8.16 -0.88
CA VAL A 67 -7.78 -9.28 -1.61
C VAL A 67 -7.43 -9.22 -3.09
N ARG A 68 -7.48 -8.04 -3.71
CA ARG A 68 -7.17 -7.88 -5.14
C ARG A 68 -5.69 -8.10 -5.46
N LEU A 69 -4.79 -7.57 -4.64
CA LEU A 69 -3.36 -7.78 -4.79
C LEU A 69 -2.99 -9.26 -4.61
N LEU A 70 -3.57 -9.92 -3.61
CA LEU A 70 -3.36 -11.34 -3.39
C LEU A 70 -3.91 -12.18 -4.55
N SER A 71 -5.11 -11.85 -5.04
CA SER A 71 -5.70 -12.54 -6.19
C SER A 71 -4.84 -12.41 -7.44
N SER A 72 -4.24 -11.23 -7.65
CA SER A 72 -3.31 -10.99 -8.75
C SER A 72 -2.04 -11.85 -8.61
N ALA A 73 -1.44 -11.89 -7.42
CA ALA A 73 -0.25 -12.68 -7.13
C ALA A 73 -0.50 -14.20 -7.24
N VAL A 74 -1.69 -14.67 -6.88
CA VAL A 74 -2.07 -16.09 -7.01
C VAL A 74 -2.34 -16.46 -8.47
N SER A 75 -2.90 -15.54 -9.26
CA SER A 75 -3.23 -15.79 -10.67
C SER A 75 -1.99 -15.80 -11.58
N ASP A 76 -0.97 -15.02 -11.23
CA ASP A 76 0.33 -15.01 -11.90
C ASP A 76 1.46 -15.05 -10.86
N PRO A 77 1.84 -16.25 -10.38
CA PRO A 77 2.91 -16.41 -9.38
C PRO A 77 4.32 -16.14 -9.96
N GLY A 78 4.42 -15.80 -11.25
CA GLY A 78 5.68 -15.68 -11.96
C GLY A 78 6.28 -17.03 -12.35
N LEU A 79 7.50 -16.98 -12.90
CA LEU A 79 8.22 -18.19 -13.32
C LEU A 79 8.93 -18.85 -12.13
N PRO A 80 8.83 -20.18 -11.95
CA PRO A 80 9.61 -20.88 -10.94
C PRO A 80 11.11 -20.67 -11.20
N GLN A 81 11.89 -20.50 -10.13
CA GLN A 81 13.34 -20.37 -10.22
C GLN A 81 13.93 -21.65 -10.84
N GLY A 82 14.22 -21.66 -12.15
CA GLY A 82 14.84 -22.83 -12.77
C GLY A 82 14.75 -23.04 -14.28
N HIS A 83 14.11 -22.18 -15.08
CA HIS A 83 14.10 -22.37 -16.54
C HIS A 83 14.74 -21.16 -17.23
N ARG A 84 16.05 -21.30 -17.48
CA ARG A 84 16.82 -20.46 -18.40
C ARG A 84 17.45 -21.36 -19.45
#